data_AF-A0A2T3HSD2-F1
#
_entry.id   AF-A0A2T3HSD2-F1
#
_cell.length_a   1.000
_cell.length_b   1.000
_cell.length_c   1.000
_cell.angle_alpha   90.00
_cell.angle_beta   90.00
_cell.angle_gamma   90.00
#
_symmetry.space_group_name_H-M   'P 1'
#
loop_
_entity.id
_entity.type
_entity.pdbx_description
1 polymer ?
#
loop_
_entity_poly.entity_id
_entity_poly.type
_entity_poly.pdbx_seq_one_letter_code
_entity_poly.pdbx_strand_id
1 'polypeptide(L)'
;MIAALSKEPHSIKPLCKLFRIPRSSYHYRLKNRGTVTPEKALLRQKVVDIHSRSRGSAGARTIAGQLTQEGENVGRYKAASLMK
;
A
#
# COMPACT_ATOMS: atom_id res chain seq x y z
N MET A 1 -5.84 8.01 14.56
CA MET A 1 -5.70 7.85 16.03
C MET A 1 -4.66 8.79 16.60
N ILE A 2 -3.34 8.56 16.47
CA ILE A 2 -2.31 9.50 17.00
C ILE A 2 -2.48 10.92 16.44
N ALA A 3 -2.63 11.09 15.13
CA ALA A 3 -2.85 12.40 14.52
C ALA A 3 -4.16 13.09 14.98
N ALA A 4 -5.18 12.33 15.39
CA ALA A 4 -6.45 12.87 15.87
C ALA A 4 -6.38 13.27 17.36
N LEU A 5 -5.50 12.63 18.14
CA LEU A 5 -5.26 12.92 19.56
C LEU A 5 -4.18 13.98 19.77
N SER A 6 -3.34 14.21 18.75
CA SER A 6 -2.26 15.19 18.77
C SER A 6 -2.79 16.60 18.48
N LYS A 7 -3.38 17.26 19.47
CA LYS A 7 -3.81 18.67 19.36
C LYS A 7 -2.64 19.66 19.32
N GLU A 8 -1.46 19.27 19.84
CA GLU A 8 -0.24 20.08 19.84
C GLU A 8 0.97 19.30 19.28
N PRO A 9 1.90 19.96 18.57
CA PRO A 9 3.04 19.31 17.91
C PRO A 9 3.97 18.56 18.87
N HIS A 10 3.95 18.88 20.17
CA HIS A 10 4.81 18.26 21.19
C HIS A 10 4.23 16.97 21.80
N SER A 11 2.99 16.61 21.46
CA SER A 11 2.29 15.43 22.02
C SER A 11 2.61 14.10 21.31
N ILE A 12 3.29 14.11 20.16
CA ILE A 12 3.48 12.91 19.33
C ILE A 12 4.39 11.87 20.02
N LYS A 13 5.45 12.30 20.72
CA LYS A 13 6.39 11.40 21.40
C LYS A 13 5.71 10.55 22.50
N PRO A 14 5.00 11.16 23.48
CA PRO A 14 4.28 10.39 24.48
C PRO A 14 3.17 9.52 23.88
N LEU A 15 2.45 10.00 22.85
CA LEU A 15 1.42 9.20 22.17
C LEU A 15 2.00 7.96 21.47
N CYS A 16 3.11 8.10 20.73
CA CYS A 16 3.78 6.95 20.11
C CYS A 16 4.23 5.92 21.17
N LYS A 17 4.72 6.37 22.33
CA LYS A 17 5.09 5.48 23.44
C LYS A 17 3.86 4.77 24.02
N LEU A 18 2.77 5.50 24.25
CA LEU A 18 1.50 4.97 24.77
C LEU A 18 0.95 3.86 23.87
N PHE A 19 0.93 4.08 22.55
CA PHE A 19 0.45 3.10 21.57
C PHE A 19 1.50 2.07 21.15
N ARG A 20 2.71 2.10 21.73
CA ARG A 20 3.84 1.23 21.37
C ARG A 20 4.18 1.23 19.87
N ILE A 21 4.06 2.40 19.22
CA ILE A 21 4.38 2.60 17.81
C ILE A 21 5.76 3.27 17.71
N PRO A 22 6.71 2.72 16.93
CA PRO A 22 7.97 3.40 16.65
C PRO A 22 7.73 4.76 16.00
N ARG A 23 8.42 5.80 16.49
CA ARG A 23 8.30 7.16 15.92
C ARG A 23 8.58 7.20 14.41
N SER A 24 9.57 6.44 13.95
CA SER A 24 9.91 6.31 12.53
C SER A 24 8.74 5.76 11.71
N SER A 25 8.06 4.73 12.20
CA SER A 25 6.88 4.16 11.55
C SER A 25 5.72 5.16 11.48
N TYR A 26 5.49 5.93 12.55
CA TYR A 26 4.49 7.00 12.54
C TYR A 26 4.78 8.04 11.45
N HIS A 27 5.99 8.60 11.42
CA HIS A 27 6.37 9.60 10.42
C HIS A 27 6.38 9.03 9.00
N TYR A 28 6.83 7.78 8.82
CA TYR A 28 6.75 7.09 7.54
C TYR A 28 5.30 6.98 7.05
N ARG A 29 4.38 6.51 7.91
CA ARG A 29 2.96 6.41 7.57
C ARG A 29 2.33 7.77 7.29
N LEU A 30 2.73 8.81 8.04
CA LEU A 30 2.25 10.18 7.83
C LEU A 30 2.72 10.72 6.47
N LYS A 31 4.00 10.56 6.14
CA LYS A 31 4.59 11.02 4.87
C LYS A 31 3.98 10.32 3.66
N ASN A 32 3.69 9.02 3.77
CA ASN A 32 3.18 8.20 2.67
C ASN A 32 1.64 8.10 2.68
N ARG A 33 0.95 8.84 3.55
CA ARG A 33 -0.51 8.80 3.64
C ARG A 33 -1.10 9.46 2.39
N GLY A 34 -1.85 8.70 1.61
CA GLY A 34 -2.50 9.20 0.40
C GLY A 34 -1.55 9.40 -0.79
N THR A 35 -0.26 9.11 -0.64
CA THR A 35 0.70 9.17 -1.74
C THR A 35 0.44 8.00 -2.70
N VAL A 36 -0.10 8.32 -3.87
CA VAL A 36 -0.13 7.42 -5.02
C VAL A 36 1.04 7.81 -5.91
N THR A 37 2.10 7.01 -5.90
CA THR A 37 3.20 7.22 -6.85
C THR A 37 2.72 6.85 -8.26
N PRO A 38 3.21 7.52 -9.32
CA PRO A 38 2.86 7.19 -10.70
C PRO A 38 3.06 5.70 -11.02
N GLU A 39 4.18 5.13 -10.57
CA GLU A 39 4.48 3.70 -10.68
C GLU A 39 3.39 2.81 -10.07
N LYS A 40 2.86 3.19 -8.89
CA LYS A 40 1.81 2.44 -8.22
C LYS A 40 0.47 2.56 -8.94
N ALA A 41 0.20 3.71 -9.57
CA ALA A 41 -0.99 3.90 -10.39
C ALA A 41 -0.93 3.04 -11.66
N LEU A 42 0.19 3.07 -12.38
CA LEU A 42 0.44 2.22 -13.55
C LEU A 42 0.31 0.74 -13.21
N LEU A 43 0.90 0.33 -12.08
CA LEU A 43 0.83 -1.06 -11.66
C LEU A 43 -0.59 -1.49 -11.28
N ARG A 44 -1.39 -0.59 -10.68
CA ARG A 44 -2.82 -0.83 -10.45
C ARG A 44 -3.59 -0.98 -11.75
N GLN A 45 -3.31 -0.14 -12.74
CA GLN A 45 -3.95 -0.24 -14.04
C GLN A 45 -3.69 -1.62 -14.67
N LYS A 46 -2.44 -2.09 -14.69
CA LYS A 46 -2.10 -3.43 -15.17
C LYS A 46 -2.85 -4.54 -14.43
N VAL A 47 -2.96 -4.44 -13.10
CA VAL A 47 -3.73 -5.40 -12.28
C VAL A 47 -5.19 -5.43 -12.69
N VAL A 48 -5.82 -4.27 -12.87
CA VAL A 48 -7.22 -4.15 -13.32
C VAL A 48 -7.39 -4.73 -14.72
N ASP A 49 -6.47 -4.44 -15.64
CA ASP A 49 -6.51 -4.94 -17.02
C ASP A 49 -6.35 -6.45 -17.08
N ILE A 50 -5.50 -7.04 -16.25
CA ILE A 50 -5.38 -8.49 -16.13
C ILE A 50 -6.69 -9.09 -15.59
N HIS A 51 -7.21 -8.52 -14.51
CA HIS A 51 -8.39 -9.04 -13.85
C HIS A 51 -9.63 -8.96 -14.77
N SER A 52 -9.79 -7.86 -15.50
CA SER A 52 -10.86 -7.67 -16.47
C SER A 52 -10.73 -8.62 -17.67
N ARG A 53 -9.53 -8.80 -18.25
CA ARG A 53 -9.26 -9.78 -19.32
C ARG A 53 -9.64 -11.20 -18.91
N SER A 54 -9.43 -11.54 -17.63
CA SER A 54 -9.80 -12.86 -17.08
C SER A 54 -11.28 -13.01 -16.72
N ARG A 55 -12.11 -11.96 -16.92
CA ARG A 55 -13.51 -11.89 -16.46
C ARG A 55 -13.65 -12.10 -14.95
N GLY A 56 -12.70 -11.59 -14.18
CA GLY A 56 -12.68 -11.69 -12.72
C GLY A 56 -12.13 -13.00 -12.15
N SER A 57 -11.74 -13.97 -12.98
CA SER A 57 -11.23 -15.27 -12.51
C SER A 57 -9.78 -15.24 -12.02
N ALA A 58 -8.96 -14.30 -12.52
CA ALA A 58 -7.56 -14.18 -12.13
C ALA A 58 -7.43 -13.65 -10.69
N GLY A 59 -7.03 -14.53 -9.78
CA GLY A 59 -6.67 -14.18 -8.40
C GLY A 59 -5.24 -13.68 -8.27
N ALA A 60 -4.88 -13.20 -7.08
CA ALA A 60 -3.59 -12.53 -6.81
C ALA A 60 -2.34 -13.32 -7.23
N ARG A 61 -2.36 -14.66 -7.22
CA ARG A 61 -1.24 -15.49 -7.70
C ARG A 61 -1.09 -15.40 -9.22
N THR A 62 -2.18 -15.55 -9.95
CA THR A 62 -2.20 -15.46 -11.42
C THR A 62 -1.78 -14.07 -11.87
N ILE A 63 -2.32 -13.03 -11.22
CA ILE A 63 -1.96 -11.64 -11.51
C ILE A 63 -0.46 -11.39 -11.26
N ALA A 64 0.07 -11.83 -10.11
CA ALA A 64 1.49 -11.69 -9.81
C ALA A 64 2.37 -12.40 -10.86
N GLY A 65 1.98 -13.60 -11.29
CA GLY A 65 2.67 -14.33 -12.34
C GLY A 65 2.69 -13.60 -13.67
N GLN A 66 1.55 -13.07 -14.11
CA GLN A 66 1.46 -12.29 -15.36
C GLN A 66 2.24 -10.98 -15.28
N LEU A 67 2.14 -10.24 -14.17
CA LEU A 67 2.95 -9.04 -13.97
C LEU A 67 4.46 -9.34 -14.03
N THR A 68 4.88 -10.46 -13.44
CA THR A 68 6.29 -10.89 -13.49
C THR A 68 6.72 -11.21 -14.92
N GLN A 69 5.84 -11.82 -15.73
CA GLN A 69 6.10 -12.04 -17.17
C GLN A 69 6.16 -10.71 -17.95
N GLU A 70 5.39 -9.70 -17.54
CA GLU A 70 5.43 -8.34 -18.10
C GLU A 70 6.63 -7.50 -17.60
N GLY A 71 7.55 -8.10 -16.82
CA GLY A 71 8.77 -7.45 -16.31
C GLY A 71 8.61 -6.70 -14.98
N GLU A 72 7.44 -6.79 -14.34
CA GLU A 72 7.17 -6.14 -13.06
C GLU A 72 7.56 -7.04 -11.88
N ASN A 73 8.40 -6.54 -10.96
CA ASN A 73 8.73 -7.29 -9.74
C ASN A 73 7.60 -7.16 -8.70
N VAL A 74 6.61 -8.06 -8.79
CA VAL A 74 5.42 -8.08 -7.94
C VAL A 74 5.12 -9.47 -7.40
N GLY A 75 5.29 -9.64 -6.09
CA GLY A 75 4.86 -10.86 -5.40
C GLY A 75 3.34 -10.90 -5.12
N ARG A 76 2.84 -12.09 -4.74
CA ARG A 76 1.43 -12.35 -4.40
C ARG A 76 0.81 -11.30 -3.47
N TYR A 77 1.50 -10.92 -2.39
CA TYR A 77 0.97 -9.99 -1.40
C TYR A 77 0.83 -8.56 -1.95
N LYS A 78 1.79 -8.14 -2.78
CA LYS A 78 1.74 -6.83 -3.46
C LYS A 78 0.61 -6.82 -4.48
N ALA A 79 0.46 -7.87 -5.28
CA ALA A 79 -0.68 -8.02 -6.20
C ALA A 79 -2.03 -7.99 -5.44
N ALA A 80 -2.18 -8.77 -4.36
CA ALA A 80 -3.39 -8.76 -3.54
C ALA A 80 -3.71 -7.38 -2.92
N SER A 81 -2.68 -6.60 -2.58
CA SER A 81 -2.86 -5.23 -2.10
C SER A 81 -3.24 -4.24 -3.20
N LEU A 82 -2.88 -4.51 -4.45
CA LEU A 82 -3.20 -3.66 -5.61
C LEU A 82 -4.59 -3.95 -6.18
N MET A 83 -5.10 -5.17 -5.97
CA MET A 83 -6.49 -5.55 -6.28
C MET A 83 -7.52 -4.86 -5.37
N LYS A 84 -7.08 -4.20 -4.29
CA LYS A 84 -7.91 -3.40 -3.37
C LYS A 84 -7.82 -1.91 -3.70
#